data_AF-A0A7C2GJ51-F1
#
_entry.id   AF-A0A7C2GJ51-F1
#
_cell.length_a   1.000
_cell.length_b   1.000
_cell.length_c   1.000
_cell.angle_alpha   90.00
_cell.angle_beta   90.00
_cell.angle_gamma   90.00
#
_symmetry.space_group_name_H-M   'P 1'
#
loop_
_entity.id
_entity.type
_entity.pdbx_description
1 polymer ?
#
loop_
_entity_poly.entity_id
_entity_poly.type
_entity_poly.pdbx_seq_one_letter_code
_entity_poly.pdbx_strand_id
1 'polypeptide(L)'
;MPRRKKTQAEEPILPQPEESAPVYDEPVQSYEDVFEEDYYEDDFAVEEESLDVVEEEVEEEEAPVSEAASEPEEEVVEPVAPRYETRQEMLARLMRRLLAARERVRATLERVRDINAQLRDAGPRPPERLKEQYQRAIAELSAARREENLARAELIQALNWRG
;
A
#
# COMPACT_ATOMS: atom_id res chain seq x y z
N MET A 1 -4.04 78.17 -12.09
CA MET A 1 -4.06 77.15 -13.16
C MET A 1 -2.64 76.83 -13.60
N PRO A 2 -2.03 75.71 -13.17
CA PRO A 2 -0.81 75.19 -13.77
C PRO A 2 -1.04 73.84 -14.48
N ARG A 3 -0.28 73.66 -15.56
CA ARG A 3 -0.37 72.60 -16.58
C ARG A 3 0.06 71.23 -16.02
N ARG A 4 -0.76 70.20 -16.25
CA ARG A 4 -0.41 68.79 -16.00
C ARG A 4 0.72 68.36 -16.94
N LYS A 5 1.89 68.02 -16.39
CA LYS A 5 2.90 67.23 -17.12
C LYS A 5 2.48 65.76 -17.05
N LYS A 6 2.30 65.14 -18.23
CA LYS A 6 2.07 63.70 -18.37
C LYS A 6 3.37 62.98 -17.97
N THR A 7 3.35 62.21 -16.89
CA THR A 7 4.42 61.26 -16.58
C THR A 7 4.28 60.06 -17.50
N GLN A 8 5.35 59.81 -18.22
CA GLN A 8 5.56 58.71 -19.15
C GLN A 8 5.46 57.38 -18.38
N ALA A 9 4.64 56.45 -18.87
CA ALA A 9 4.51 55.13 -18.27
C ALA A 9 5.85 54.40 -18.38
N GLU A 10 6.38 53.95 -17.25
CA GLU A 10 7.58 53.12 -17.16
C GLU A 10 7.18 51.71 -17.64
N GLU A 11 7.68 51.29 -18.80
CA GLU A 11 7.54 49.91 -19.27
C GLU A 11 8.34 48.97 -18.34
N PRO A 12 7.79 47.82 -17.93
CA PRO A 12 8.52 46.88 -17.10
C PRO A 12 9.65 46.23 -17.89
N ILE A 13 10.89 46.47 -17.45
CA ILE A 13 12.09 45.83 -17.98
C ILE A 13 11.98 44.32 -17.72
N LEU A 14 11.92 43.52 -18.79
CA LEU A 14 12.01 42.06 -18.70
C LEU A 14 13.42 41.68 -18.21
N PRO A 15 13.56 40.74 -17.26
CA PRO A 15 14.87 40.23 -16.88
C PRO A 15 15.54 39.60 -18.11
N GLN A 16 16.82 39.93 -18.34
CA GLN A 16 17.58 39.32 -19.43
C GLN A 16 17.75 37.82 -19.18
N PRO A 17 17.74 36.98 -20.22
CA PRO A 17 18.00 35.55 -20.05
C PRO A 17 19.42 35.36 -19.52
N GLU A 18 19.53 34.74 -18.34
CA GLU A 18 20.82 34.45 -17.73
C GLU A 18 21.67 33.57 -18.66
N GLU A 19 22.96 33.87 -18.67
CA GLU A 19 23.99 33.19 -19.45
C GLU A 19 23.96 31.68 -19.22
N SER A 20 24.07 30.93 -20.31
CA SER A 20 24.03 29.46 -20.36
C SER A 20 24.91 28.82 -19.28
N ALA A 21 24.30 27.96 -18.47
CA ALA A 21 25.02 27.14 -17.48
C ALA A 21 26.12 26.30 -18.15
N PRO A 22 27.28 26.10 -17.49
CA PRO A 22 28.33 25.24 -18.03
C PRO A 22 27.82 23.81 -18.17
N VAL A 23 27.94 23.27 -19.38
CA VAL A 23 27.71 21.85 -19.69
C VAL A 23 28.78 21.06 -18.95
N TYR A 24 28.38 20.28 -17.96
CA TYR A 24 29.25 19.31 -17.30
C TYR A 24 29.36 18.09 -18.22
N ASP A 25 30.48 17.96 -18.94
CA ASP A 25 30.89 16.71 -19.59
C ASP A 25 31.45 15.76 -18.52
N GLU A 26 30.58 15.01 -17.84
CA GLU A 26 31.02 13.83 -17.08
C GLU A 26 31.01 12.60 -18.00
N PRO A 27 32.13 11.86 -18.14
CA PRO A 27 32.15 10.63 -18.90
C PRO A 27 31.30 9.57 -18.18
N VAL A 28 30.19 9.16 -18.81
CA VAL A 28 29.35 8.06 -18.34
C VAL A 28 30.16 6.77 -18.41
N GLN A 29 30.48 6.19 -17.24
CA GLN A 29 31.05 4.85 -17.17
C GLN A 29 29.94 3.84 -17.52
N SER A 30 30.19 2.97 -18.49
CA SER A 30 29.28 1.91 -18.91
C SER A 30 29.12 0.87 -17.79
N TYR A 31 27.89 0.67 -17.31
CA TYR A 31 27.52 -0.38 -16.35
C TYR A 31 27.44 -1.74 -17.05
N GLU A 32 28.57 -2.27 -17.47
CA GLU A 32 28.70 -3.64 -17.91
C GLU A 32 29.52 -4.39 -16.84
N ASP A 33 29.02 -5.55 -16.41
CA ASP A 33 29.60 -6.48 -15.43
C ASP A 33 29.31 -6.28 -13.93
N VAL A 34 28.03 -6.40 -13.54
CA VAL A 34 27.68 -7.07 -12.26
C VAL A 34 26.43 -7.93 -12.45
N PHE A 35 26.57 -9.03 -13.22
CA PHE A 35 25.65 -10.16 -13.16
C PHE A 35 26.44 -11.37 -12.62
N GLU A 36 26.48 -11.48 -11.30
CA GLU A 36 26.73 -12.76 -10.63
C GLU A 36 25.34 -13.33 -10.29
N GLU A 37 24.78 -14.06 -11.26
CA GLU A 37 23.79 -15.11 -11.03
C GLU A 37 24.45 -16.22 -10.20
N ASP A 38 23.65 -16.99 -9.45
CA ASP A 38 24.02 -18.20 -8.68
C ASP A 38 24.30 -18.04 -7.17
N TYR A 39 23.34 -17.54 -6.36
CA TYR A 39 23.47 -17.70 -4.89
C TYR A 39 22.32 -18.32 -4.10
N TYR A 40 21.17 -18.71 -4.66
CA TYR A 40 20.12 -19.35 -3.84
C TYR A 40 19.16 -20.27 -4.61
N GLU A 41 19.63 -21.43 -5.09
CA GLU A 41 18.71 -22.43 -5.67
C GLU A 41 18.45 -23.70 -4.85
N ASP A 42 19.10 -24.00 -3.72
CA ASP A 42 19.07 -25.40 -3.20
C ASP A 42 18.57 -25.67 -1.76
N ASP A 43 17.98 -24.71 -1.04
CA ASP A 43 17.66 -24.92 0.40
C ASP A 43 16.16 -25.08 0.78
N PHE A 44 15.23 -25.24 -0.17
CA PHE A 44 13.79 -25.36 0.13
C PHE A 44 13.17 -26.73 -0.23
N ALA A 45 13.84 -27.83 0.09
CA ALA A 45 13.18 -29.12 0.19
C ALA A 45 12.30 -29.16 1.47
N VAL A 46 11.04 -28.78 1.35
CA VAL A 46 10.03 -28.99 2.41
C VAL A 46 9.52 -30.43 2.27
N GLU A 47 9.93 -31.31 3.17
CA GLU A 47 9.33 -32.64 3.30
C GLU A 47 7.87 -32.47 3.76
N GLU A 48 6.93 -32.94 2.93
CA GLU A 48 5.50 -32.89 3.15
C GLU A 48 5.10 -34.03 4.10
N GLU A 49 5.05 -33.78 5.41
CA GLU A 49 4.52 -34.73 6.39
C GLU A 49 2.99 -34.67 6.36
N SER A 50 2.38 -35.72 5.81
CA SER A 50 0.93 -35.89 5.70
C SER A 50 0.33 -36.19 7.07
N LEU A 51 -0.53 -35.29 7.54
CA LEU A 51 -1.25 -35.42 8.81
C LEU A 51 -2.58 -36.14 8.55
N ASP A 52 -2.62 -37.45 8.85
CA ASP A 52 -3.82 -38.27 8.83
C ASP A 52 -4.87 -37.69 9.80
N VAL A 53 -5.98 -37.20 9.26
CA VAL A 53 -7.15 -36.79 10.05
C VAL A 53 -8.04 -38.01 10.22
N VAL A 54 -8.07 -38.56 11.43
CA VAL A 54 -9.01 -39.60 11.84
C VAL A 54 -10.40 -38.98 11.97
N GLU A 55 -11.33 -39.37 11.11
CA GLU A 55 -12.77 -39.10 11.28
C GLU A 55 -13.29 -39.95 12.45
N GLU A 56 -13.62 -39.31 13.56
CA GLU A 56 -14.35 -39.94 14.67
C GLU A 56 -15.85 -39.84 14.38
N GLU A 57 -16.44 -40.94 13.89
CA GLU A 57 -17.89 -41.13 13.86
C GLU A 57 -18.42 -41.19 15.29
N VAL A 58 -19.31 -40.27 15.65
CA VAL A 58 -20.14 -40.40 16.85
C VAL A 58 -21.60 -40.42 16.42
N GLU A 59 -22.14 -41.64 16.36
CA GLU A 59 -23.56 -41.95 16.43
C GLU A 59 -24.11 -41.48 17.79
N GLU A 60 -25.11 -40.59 17.78
CA GLU A 60 -26.07 -40.47 18.88
C GLU A 60 -27.49 -40.52 18.31
N GLU A 61 -28.09 -41.72 18.37
CA GLU A 61 -29.54 -41.89 18.47
C GLU A 61 -29.98 -41.42 19.86
N GLU A 62 -30.84 -40.41 19.99
CA GLU A 62 -31.89 -40.39 21.03
C GLU A 62 -33.14 -39.63 20.53
N ALA A 63 -34.30 -40.24 20.78
CA ALA A 63 -35.62 -39.86 20.26
C ALA A 63 -36.19 -38.56 20.87
N PRO A 64 -37.07 -37.82 20.15
CA PRO A 64 -37.68 -36.61 20.70
C PRO A 64 -38.85 -36.95 21.64
N VAL A 65 -38.69 -36.65 22.93
CA VAL A 65 -39.83 -36.53 23.85
C VAL A 65 -40.36 -35.10 23.73
N SER A 66 -41.57 -35.01 23.19
CA SER A 66 -42.38 -33.81 23.07
C SER A 66 -42.66 -33.17 24.44
N GLU A 67 -42.21 -31.93 24.64
CA GLU A 67 -42.80 -31.04 25.63
C GLU A 67 -42.86 -29.61 25.07
N ALA A 68 -44.10 -29.13 24.92
CA ALA A 68 -44.43 -27.83 24.40
C ALA A 68 -43.95 -26.73 25.37
N ALA A 69 -42.92 -26.00 24.97
CA ALA A 69 -42.53 -24.75 25.59
C ALA A 69 -42.25 -23.73 24.49
N SER A 70 -43.26 -22.89 24.23
CA SER A 70 -43.20 -21.55 23.63
C SER A 70 -42.01 -21.31 22.68
N GLU A 71 -42.25 -21.54 21.39
CA GLU A 71 -41.36 -21.10 20.31
C GLU A 71 -41.00 -19.62 20.52
N PRO A 72 -39.73 -19.24 20.75
CA PRO A 72 -39.28 -17.98 20.17
C PRO A 72 -39.38 -18.20 18.66
N GLU A 73 -40.14 -17.36 17.97
CA GLU A 73 -40.17 -17.34 16.51
C GLU A 73 -38.73 -17.45 16.00
N GLU A 74 -38.34 -18.63 15.49
CA GLU A 74 -37.12 -18.79 14.73
C GLU A 74 -37.32 -17.87 13.54
N GLU A 75 -36.74 -16.67 13.63
CA GLU A 75 -36.51 -15.82 12.47
C GLU A 75 -35.63 -16.67 11.56
N VAL A 76 -36.27 -17.43 10.68
CA VAL A 76 -35.63 -18.17 9.61
C VAL A 76 -34.92 -17.11 8.79
N VAL A 77 -33.65 -16.85 9.13
CA VAL A 77 -32.75 -16.06 8.31
C VAL A 77 -32.59 -16.92 7.07
N GLU A 78 -33.43 -16.66 6.07
CA GLU A 78 -33.33 -17.29 4.76
C GLU A 78 -31.85 -17.20 4.36
N PRO A 79 -31.19 -18.32 4.04
CA PRO A 79 -29.79 -18.29 3.67
C PRO A 79 -29.69 -17.39 2.43
N VAL A 80 -29.13 -16.19 2.63
CA VAL A 80 -28.93 -15.24 1.54
C VAL A 80 -28.01 -15.94 0.56
N ALA A 81 -28.57 -16.36 -0.57
CA ALA A 81 -27.81 -17.06 -1.59
C ALA A 81 -26.55 -16.24 -1.94
N PRO A 82 -25.37 -16.88 -2.05
CA PRO A 82 -24.14 -16.16 -2.32
C PRO A 82 -24.30 -15.39 -3.63
N ARG A 83 -24.28 -14.07 -3.55
CA ARG A 83 -24.30 -13.23 -4.75
C ARG A 83 -22.95 -13.36 -5.44
N TYR A 84 -22.96 -13.87 -6.66
CA TYR A 84 -21.78 -13.84 -7.53
C TYR A 84 -21.47 -12.38 -7.88
N GLU A 85 -20.28 -11.89 -7.49
CA GLU A 85 -19.81 -10.55 -7.82
C GLU A 85 -19.64 -10.43 -9.35
N THR A 86 -20.21 -9.40 -9.95
CA THR A 86 -19.99 -9.11 -11.38
C THR A 86 -18.55 -8.64 -11.61
N ARG A 87 -18.03 -8.79 -12.83
CA ARG A 87 -16.69 -8.28 -13.18
C ARG A 87 -16.53 -6.79 -12.86
N GLN A 88 -17.56 -5.98 -13.09
CA GLN A 88 -17.52 -4.54 -12.84
C GLN A 88 -17.44 -4.23 -11.35
N GLU A 89 -18.20 -4.95 -10.51
CA GLU A 89 -18.15 -4.80 -9.05
C GLU A 89 -16.78 -5.21 -8.50
N MET A 90 -16.23 -6.33 -8.99
CA MET A 90 -14.89 -6.80 -8.62
C MET A 90 -13.83 -5.75 -8.96
N LEU A 91 -13.84 -5.21 -10.18
CA LEU A 91 -12.90 -4.17 -10.59
C LEU A 91 -13.06 -2.89 -9.75
N ALA A 92 -14.29 -2.48 -9.44
CA ALA A 92 -14.55 -1.33 -8.58
C ALA A 92 -14.06 -1.55 -7.14
N ARG A 93 -14.20 -2.75 -6.60
CA ARG A 93 -13.66 -3.14 -5.28
C ARG A 93 -12.13 -3.10 -5.28
N LEU A 94 -11.48 -3.68 -6.29
CA LEU A 94 -10.01 -3.66 -6.42
C LEU A 94 -9.46 -2.24 -6.59
N MET A 95 -10.14 -1.40 -7.38
CA MET A 95 -9.75 0.00 -7.56
C MET A 95 -9.87 0.79 -6.25
N ARG A 96 -10.94 0.60 -5.48
CA ARG A 96 -11.08 1.20 -4.14
C ARG A 96 -9.99 0.72 -3.19
N ARG A 97 -9.66 -0.58 -3.21
CA ARG A 97 -8.55 -1.14 -2.41
C ARG A 97 -7.21 -0.50 -2.76
N LEU A 98 -6.90 -0.35 -4.05
CA LEU A 98 -5.66 0.31 -4.50
C LEU A 98 -5.58 1.77 -4.05
N LEU A 99 -6.68 2.52 -4.17
CA LEU A 99 -6.72 3.92 -3.71
C LEU A 99 -6.50 4.02 -2.19
N ALA A 100 -7.14 3.15 -1.41
CA ALA A 100 -6.93 3.10 0.03
C ALA A 100 -5.48 2.73 0.40
N ALA A 101 -4.87 1.77 -0.30
CA ALA A 101 -3.47 1.39 -0.08
C ALA A 101 -2.51 2.56 -0.39
N ARG A 102 -2.75 3.31 -1.47
CA ARG A 102 -2.00 4.54 -1.81
C ARG A 102 -2.11 5.61 -0.74
N GLU A 103 -3.30 5.80 -0.19
CA GLU A 103 -3.51 6.75 0.90
C GLU A 103 -2.72 6.34 2.15
N ARG A 104 -2.71 5.05 2.50
CA ARG A 104 -1.88 4.53 3.61
C ARG A 104 -0.39 4.74 3.37
N VAL A 105 0.11 4.54 2.14
CA VAL A 105 1.51 4.83 1.80
C VAL A 105 1.81 6.32 2.01
N ARG A 106 0.92 7.23 1.57
CA ARG A 106 1.11 8.66 1.79
C ARG A 106 1.14 9.03 3.27
N ALA A 107 0.18 8.53 4.05
CA ALA A 107 0.10 8.81 5.49
C ALA A 107 1.31 8.26 6.27
N THR A 108 1.76 7.04 5.97
CA THR A 108 2.96 6.45 6.60
C THR A 108 4.23 7.20 6.20
N LEU A 109 4.34 7.63 4.95
CA LEU A 109 5.48 8.42 4.49
C LEU A 109 5.53 9.81 5.14
N GLU A 110 4.39 10.45 5.34
CA GLU A 110 4.28 11.70 6.09
C GLU A 110 4.75 11.50 7.54
N ARG A 111 4.25 10.47 8.22
CA ARG A 111 4.72 10.11 9.58
C ARG A 111 6.24 9.87 9.64
N VAL A 112 6.81 9.18 8.66
CA VAL A 112 8.28 8.97 8.58
C VAL A 112 9.01 10.30 8.45
N ARG A 113 8.50 11.23 7.63
CA ARG A 113 9.09 12.57 7.49
C ARG A 113 9.03 13.36 8.79
N ASP A 114 7.91 13.32 9.49
CA ASP A 114 7.74 14.01 10.77
C ASP A 114 8.70 13.49 11.84
N ILE A 115 8.83 12.16 11.96
CA ILE A 115 9.77 11.55 12.91
C ILE A 115 11.22 11.84 12.51
N ASN A 116 11.54 11.87 11.21
CA ASN A 116 12.87 12.25 10.73
C ASN A 116 13.20 13.71 11.08
N ALA A 117 12.24 14.63 10.95
CA ALA A 117 12.41 16.00 11.41
C ALA A 117 12.71 16.07 12.92
N GLN A 118 11.95 15.34 13.74
CA GLN A 118 12.21 15.26 15.19
C GLN A 118 13.59 14.67 15.51
N LEU A 119 14.06 13.67 14.75
CA LEU A 119 15.40 13.10 14.90
C LEU A 119 16.50 14.12 14.59
N ARG A 120 16.30 14.97 13.58
CA ARG A 120 17.23 16.05 13.25
C ARG A 120 17.27 17.11 14.35
N ASP A 121 16.10 17.49 14.87
CA ASP A 121 15.96 18.50 15.92
C ASP A 121 16.53 18.03 17.27
N ALA A 122 16.51 16.71 17.54
CA ALA A 122 17.10 16.12 18.74
C ALA A 122 18.65 16.15 18.76
N GLY A 123 19.29 16.45 17.62
CA GLY A 123 20.73 16.59 17.52
C GLY A 123 21.51 15.25 17.58
N PRO A 124 22.78 15.25 18.00
CA PRO A 124 23.70 14.11 17.80
C PRO A 124 23.40 12.87 18.66
N ARG A 125 22.56 12.98 19.69
CA ARG A 125 22.16 11.87 20.57
C ARG A 125 20.65 11.86 20.79
N PRO A 126 19.86 11.44 19.79
CA PRO A 126 18.42 11.35 19.93
C PRO A 126 18.03 10.25 20.92
N PRO A 127 16.88 10.39 21.62
CA PRO A 127 16.41 9.39 22.56
C PRO A 127 16.09 8.06 21.86
N GLU A 128 16.39 6.93 22.50
CA GLU A 128 16.18 5.58 21.91
C GLU A 128 14.74 5.34 21.47
N ARG A 129 13.76 5.80 22.26
CA ARG A 129 12.33 5.73 21.89
C ARG A 129 12.03 6.37 20.53
N LEU A 130 12.70 7.48 20.19
CA LEU A 130 12.48 8.16 18.91
C LEU A 130 13.11 7.39 17.75
N LYS A 131 14.26 6.74 17.98
CA LYS A 131 14.87 5.83 17.00
C LYS A 131 13.99 4.61 16.74
N GLU A 132 13.44 4.01 17.80
CA GLU A 132 12.50 2.88 17.69
C GLU A 132 11.22 3.29 16.93
N GLN A 133 10.65 4.47 17.24
CA GLN A 133 9.50 5.01 16.51
C GLN A 133 9.81 5.19 15.02
N TYR A 134 11.00 5.69 14.69
CA TYR A 134 11.44 5.82 13.30
C TYR A 134 11.55 4.47 12.61
N GLN A 135 12.23 3.50 13.23
CA GLN A 135 12.37 2.15 12.68
C GLN A 135 11.00 1.49 12.45
N ARG A 136 10.08 1.62 13.43
CA ARG A 136 8.71 1.15 13.29
C ARG A 136 7.98 1.83 12.14
N ALA A 137 8.10 3.14 12.01
CA ALA A 137 7.48 3.88 10.90
C ALA A 137 8.03 3.47 9.53
N ILE A 138 9.32 3.15 9.43
CA ILE A 138 9.93 2.60 8.20
C ILE A 138 9.39 1.20 7.89
N ALA A 139 9.24 0.34 8.90
CA ALA A 139 8.64 -0.98 8.74
C ALA A 139 7.17 -0.88 8.28
N GLU A 140 6.40 0.03 8.87
CA GLU A 140 5.02 0.34 8.49
C GLU A 140 4.94 0.86 7.03
N LEU A 141 5.83 1.78 6.63
CA LEU A 141 5.91 2.26 5.25
C LEU A 141 6.24 1.13 4.26
N SER A 142 7.15 0.23 4.64
CA SER A 142 7.53 -0.93 3.83
C SER A 142 6.36 -1.90 3.66
N ALA A 143 5.60 -2.15 4.74
CA ALA A 143 4.37 -2.95 4.68
C ALA A 143 3.30 -2.30 3.80
N ALA A 144 3.07 -0.98 3.95
CA ALA A 144 2.09 -0.25 3.13
C ALA A 144 2.45 -0.29 1.64
N ARG A 145 3.73 -0.16 1.28
CA ARG A 145 4.19 -0.28 -0.12
C ARG A 145 3.97 -1.68 -0.69
N ARG A 146 4.22 -2.72 0.11
CA ARG A 146 3.93 -4.10 -0.31
C ARG A 146 2.43 -4.29 -0.56
N GLU A 147 1.58 -3.75 0.32
CA GLU A 147 0.12 -3.80 0.14
C GLU A 147 -0.32 -3.05 -1.13
N GLU A 148 0.21 -1.85 -1.40
CA GLU A 148 -0.08 -1.11 -2.63
C GLU A 148 0.31 -1.90 -3.87
N ASN A 149 1.51 -2.47 -3.88
CA ASN A 149 2.01 -3.27 -5.00
C ASN A 149 1.14 -4.50 -5.24
N LEU A 150 0.71 -5.19 -4.18
CA LEU A 150 -0.19 -6.34 -4.26
C LEU A 150 -1.57 -5.93 -4.80
N ALA A 151 -2.18 -4.87 -4.26
CA ALA A 151 -3.46 -4.36 -4.75
C ALA A 151 -3.38 -3.93 -6.23
N ARG A 152 -2.24 -3.36 -6.64
CA ARG A 152 -1.98 -3.01 -8.04
C ARG A 152 -1.87 -4.26 -8.91
N ALA A 153 -1.13 -5.26 -8.47
CA ALA A 153 -0.95 -6.52 -9.20
C ALA A 153 -2.30 -7.25 -9.38
N GLU A 154 -3.10 -7.35 -8.32
CA GLU A 154 -4.45 -7.92 -8.37
C GLU A 154 -5.35 -7.20 -9.39
N LEU A 155 -5.34 -5.86 -9.38
CA LEU A 155 -6.12 -5.07 -10.34
C LEU A 155 -5.67 -5.31 -11.77
N ILE A 156 -4.36 -5.33 -12.02
CA ILE A 156 -3.80 -5.60 -13.36
C ILE A 156 -4.19 -7.00 -13.82
N GLN A 157 -4.09 -8.01 -12.94
CA GLN A 157 -4.49 -9.38 -13.25
C GLN A 157 -5.98 -9.46 -13.60
N ALA A 158 -6.85 -8.80 -12.83
CA ALA A 158 -8.29 -8.76 -13.08
C ALA A 158 -8.66 -8.03 -14.39
N LEU A 159 -7.88 -7.00 -14.77
CA LEU A 159 -8.04 -6.31 -16.05
C LEU A 159 -7.60 -7.20 -17.22
N ASN A 160 -6.50 -7.93 -17.05
CA ASN A 160 -5.94 -8.82 -18.08
C ASN A 160 -6.72 -10.15 -18.21
N TRP A 161 -7.55 -10.49 -17.23
CA TRP A 161 -8.43 -11.66 -17.29
C TRP A 161 -9.36 -11.55 -18.51
N ARG A 162 -9.13 -12.39 -19.50
CA ARG A 162 -10.07 -12.67 -20.58
C ARG A 162 -10.96 -13.81 -20.07
N GLY A 163 -12.26 -13.52 -19.91
CA GLY A 163 -13.26 -14.53 -19.55
C GLY A 163 -13.46 -15.54 -20.66
#